data_AF-A0A920JAC8-F1
#
_entry.id   AF-A0A920JAC8-F1
#
_cell.length_a   1.000
_cell.length_b   1.000
_cell.length_c   1.000
_cell.angle_alpha   90.00
_cell.angle_beta   90.00
_cell.angle_gamma   90.00
#
_symmetry.space_group_name_H-M   'P 1'
#
loop_
_entity.id
_entity.type
_entity.pdbx_description
1 polymer ?
#
loop_
_entity_poly.entity_id
_entity_poly.type
_entity_poly.pdbx_seq_one_letter_code
_entity_poly.pdbx_strand_id
1 'polypeptide(L)'
;MPKAELYKISVVEGKVLVRVPPQLVGAQTASLDDIQADLHLMDVDYIPEKLLEIYERTTGEFDYLCDEESKDFTLQIELTKDESAVYLNIVPPKIEEEPLTEERIFAALKEKGIYQGVLEENIQKMISEKIYYEPTMIACGRIPVNGKDGYAEILFLPKRTGLLREASSTSGKSRCSRKSRQGMN
;
A
#
# COMPACT_ATOMS: atom_id res chain seq x y z
N MET A 1 -47.62 14.66 11.29
CA MET A 1 -47.47 13.21 11.05
C MET A 1 -45.99 12.93 10.86
N PRO A 2 -45.42 11.85 11.42
CA PRO A 2 -44.00 11.57 11.27
C PRO A 2 -43.69 11.22 9.80
N LYS A 3 -42.73 11.94 9.17
CA LYS A 3 -42.30 11.71 7.78
C LYS A 3 -41.84 10.26 7.51
N ALA A 4 -41.48 9.53 8.57
CA ALA A 4 -41.01 8.15 8.54
C ALA A 4 -42.05 7.11 8.03
N GLU A 5 -43.33 7.47 7.91
CA GLU A 5 -44.34 6.58 7.30
C GLU A 5 -44.32 6.62 5.76
N LEU A 6 -43.71 7.64 5.15
CA LEU A 6 -43.76 7.87 3.69
C LEU A 6 -42.51 7.36 2.97
N TYR A 7 -41.34 7.48 3.58
CA TYR A 7 -40.08 6.92 3.06
C TYR A 7 -39.16 6.59 4.24
N LYS A 8 -38.25 5.65 4.02
CA LYS A 8 -37.24 5.29 5.02
C LYS A 8 -35.87 5.23 4.38
N ILE A 9 -34.95 6.06 4.87
CA ILE A 9 -33.53 6.00 4.54
C ILE A 9 -32.86 5.15 5.63
N SER A 10 -31.97 4.25 5.25
CA SER A 10 -31.20 3.42 6.17
C SER A 10 -29.80 3.22 5.62
N VAL A 11 -28.79 3.43 6.47
CA VAL A 11 -27.39 3.24 6.13
C VAL A 11 -26.95 1.89 6.70
N VAL A 12 -26.50 0.98 5.83
CA VAL A 12 -26.05 -0.36 6.21
C VAL A 12 -24.70 -0.61 5.55
N GLU A 13 -23.65 -0.89 6.34
CA GLU A 13 -22.30 -1.21 5.85
C GLU A 13 -21.72 -0.15 4.88
N GLY A 14 -21.94 1.14 5.15
CA GLY A 14 -21.49 2.23 4.27
C GLY A 14 -22.32 2.39 2.99
N LYS A 15 -23.47 1.72 2.90
CA LYS A 15 -24.40 1.82 1.76
C LYS A 15 -25.68 2.52 2.19
N VAL A 16 -26.06 3.54 1.43
CA VAL A 16 -27.29 4.28 1.65
C VAL A 16 -28.42 3.57 0.89
N LEU A 17 -29.33 2.99 1.66
CA LEU A 17 -30.52 2.31 1.18
C LEU A 17 -31.73 3.23 1.34
N VAL A 18 -32.53 3.36 0.30
CA VAL A 18 -33.78 4.13 0.33
C VAL A 18 -34.93 3.19 0.06
N ARG A 19 -35.94 3.23 0.93
CA ARG A 19 -37.20 2.51 0.76
C ARG A 19 -38.31 3.49 0.47
N VAL A 20 -38.88 3.38 -0.73
CA VAL A 20 -40.07 4.13 -1.17
C VAL A 20 -41.24 3.15 -1.34
N PRO A 21 -42.25 3.16 -0.46
CA PRO A 21 -43.47 2.38 -0.62
C PRO A 21 -44.29 2.84 -1.83
N PRO A 22 -45.18 1.98 -2.37
CA PRO A 22 -45.98 2.30 -3.55
C PRO A 22 -46.91 3.49 -3.29
N GLN A 23 -46.90 4.44 -4.22
CA GLN A 23 -47.71 5.66 -4.16
C GLN A 23 -49.13 5.36 -4.66
N LEU A 24 -50.07 5.14 -3.73
CA LEU A 24 -51.48 4.95 -4.07
C LEU A 24 -52.17 6.29 -4.35
N VAL A 25 -52.92 6.36 -5.46
CA VAL A 25 -53.66 7.57 -5.85
C VAL A 25 -54.71 7.89 -4.78
N GLY A 26 -54.52 8.99 -4.05
CA GLY A 26 -55.42 9.47 -2.99
C GLY A 26 -54.87 9.37 -1.56
N ALA A 27 -53.68 8.79 -1.36
CA ALA A 27 -52.97 8.83 -0.08
C ALA A 27 -51.92 9.96 -0.05
N GLN A 28 -51.41 10.33 1.13
CA GLN A 28 -50.20 11.14 1.24
C GLN A 28 -49.04 10.35 0.62
N THR A 29 -48.40 10.94 -0.38
CA THR A 29 -47.27 10.36 -1.09
C THR A 29 -45.96 10.93 -0.57
N ALA A 30 -44.87 10.18 -0.66
CA ALA A 30 -43.55 10.73 -0.40
C ALA A 30 -43.20 11.76 -1.49
N SER A 31 -42.82 12.98 -1.14
CA SER A 31 -42.31 13.94 -2.12
C SER A 31 -40.85 13.63 -2.43
N LEU A 32 -40.46 13.69 -3.71
CA LEU A 32 -39.05 13.56 -4.08
C LEU A 32 -38.20 14.63 -3.39
N ASP A 33 -38.69 15.87 -3.35
CA ASP A 33 -38.05 17.02 -2.71
C ASP A 33 -37.70 16.78 -1.23
N ASP A 34 -38.60 16.12 -0.49
CA ASP A 34 -38.37 15.77 0.92
C ASP A 34 -37.23 14.74 1.06
N ILE A 35 -37.21 13.72 0.20
CA ILE A 35 -36.15 12.70 0.19
C ILE A 35 -34.80 13.34 -0.15
N GLN A 36 -34.78 14.25 -1.13
CA GLN A 36 -33.57 14.99 -1.48
C GLN A 36 -33.08 15.87 -0.34
N ALA A 37 -33.98 16.53 0.39
CA ALA A 37 -33.63 17.36 1.54
C ALA A 37 -33.03 16.54 2.68
N ASP A 38 -33.57 15.35 2.98
CA ASP A 38 -32.98 14.44 3.98
C ASP A 38 -31.63 13.89 3.52
N LEU A 39 -31.48 13.51 2.25
CA LEU A 39 -30.19 13.04 1.71
C LEU A 39 -29.13 14.16 1.73
N HIS A 40 -29.53 15.41 1.47
CA HIS A 40 -28.65 16.57 1.58
C HIS A 40 -28.28 16.87 3.03
N LEU A 41 -29.21 16.69 3.97
CA LEU A 41 -28.91 16.82 5.41
C LEU A 41 -27.95 15.73 5.90
N MET A 42 -28.00 14.55 5.28
CA MET A 42 -27.08 13.44 5.54
C MET A 42 -25.73 13.58 4.82
N ASP A 43 -25.53 14.64 4.03
CA ASP A 43 -24.30 14.91 3.27
C ASP A 43 -23.89 13.76 2.32
N VAL A 44 -24.88 13.11 1.70
CA VAL A 44 -24.64 11.99 0.77
C VAL A 44 -24.62 12.51 -0.66
N ASP A 45 -23.50 12.34 -1.35
CA ASP A 45 -23.43 12.52 -2.80
C ASP A 45 -24.15 11.36 -3.51
N TYR A 46 -25.30 11.64 -4.13
CA TYR A 46 -26.06 10.65 -4.90
C TYR A 46 -26.33 11.14 -6.32
N ILE A 47 -26.50 10.19 -7.24
CA ILE A 47 -26.88 10.47 -8.62
C ILE A 47 -28.41 10.65 -8.68
N PRO A 48 -28.94 11.81 -9.11
CA PRO A 48 -30.38 12.07 -9.14
C PRO A 48 -31.18 11.10 -10.01
N GLU A 49 -30.59 10.64 -11.11
CA GLU A 49 -31.22 9.68 -12.04
C GLU A 49 -31.54 8.35 -11.33
N LYS A 50 -30.60 7.87 -10.51
CA LYS A 50 -30.76 6.63 -9.74
C LYS A 50 -31.81 6.76 -8.64
N LEU A 51 -31.90 7.94 -8.02
CA LEU A 51 -32.97 8.24 -7.06
C LEU A 51 -34.35 8.20 -7.74
N LEU A 52 -34.46 8.78 -8.94
CA LEU A 52 -35.68 8.78 -9.73
C LEU A 52 -36.10 7.35 -10.08
N GLU A 53 -35.18 6.51 -10.54
CA GLU A 53 -35.46 5.10 -10.86
C GLU A 53 -36.02 4.35 -9.65
N ILE A 54 -35.43 4.53 -8.47
CA ILE A 54 -35.89 3.91 -7.22
C ILE A 54 -37.28 4.43 -6.84
N TYR A 55 -37.50 5.73 -6.99
CA TYR A 55 -38.77 6.38 -6.70
C TYR A 55 -39.89 5.90 -7.63
N GLU A 56 -39.61 5.74 -8.93
CA GLU A 56 -40.58 5.26 -9.91
C GLU A 56 -40.89 3.78 -9.76
N ARG A 57 -39.89 2.95 -9.41
CA ARG A 57 -40.06 1.50 -9.29
C ARG A 57 -41.03 1.10 -8.17
N THR A 58 -41.19 1.95 -7.15
CA THR A 58 -42.20 1.83 -6.06
C THR A 58 -42.32 0.42 -5.46
N THR A 59 -41.21 -0.31 -5.37
CA THR A 59 -41.16 -1.72 -4.94
C THR A 59 -41.45 -1.90 -3.46
N GLY A 60 -41.38 -0.83 -2.66
CA GLY A 60 -41.55 -0.91 -1.21
C GLY A 60 -40.47 -1.72 -0.50
N GLU A 61 -39.37 -2.01 -1.19
CA GLU A 61 -38.17 -2.68 -0.68
C GLU A 61 -37.05 -1.66 -0.47
N PHE A 62 -35.98 -2.08 0.21
CA PHE A 62 -34.79 -1.24 0.37
C PHE A 62 -33.96 -1.30 -0.91
N ASP A 63 -33.86 -0.16 -1.57
CA ASP A 63 -33.13 -0.02 -2.81
C ASP A 63 -31.81 0.72 -2.58
N TYR A 64 -30.76 0.22 -3.20
CA TYR A 64 -29.42 0.78 -3.07
C TYR A 64 -29.30 2.06 -3.90
N LEU A 65 -29.10 3.19 -3.23
CA LEU A 65 -28.95 4.49 -3.86
C LEU A 65 -27.49 4.80 -4.14
N CYS A 66 -26.65 4.81 -3.11
CA CYS A 66 -25.23 5.16 -3.23
C CYS A 66 -24.42 4.49 -2.14
N ASP A 67 -23.11 4.33 -2.37
CA ASP A 67 -22.18 4.14 -1.27
C ASP A 67 -22.02 5.51 -0.59
N GLU A 68 -22.04 5.54 0.74
CA GLU A 68 -21.56 6.69 1.49
C GLU A 68 -20.10 6.87 1.06
N GLU A 69 -19.75 7.99 0.40
CA GLU A 69 -18.39 8.18 -0.09
C GLU A 69 -17.46 8.07 1.12
N SER A 70 -16.58 7.06 1.08
CA SER A 70 -15.66 6.79 2.16
C SER A 70 -14.85 8.05 2.40
N LYS A 71 -14.92 8.59 3.62
CA LYS A 71 -14.15 9.75 4.08
C LYS A 71 -12.63 9.47 4.17
N ASP A 72 -12.20 8.41 3.51
CA ASP A 72 -10.92 7.76 3.66
C ASP A 72 -10.07 7.94 2.41
N PHE A 73 -8.79 8.22 2.60
CA PHE A 73 -7.82 8.25 1.52
C PHE A 73 -7.76 6.91 0.82
N THR A 74 -7.89 6.93 -0.51
CA THR A 74 -7.64 5.74 -1.32
C THR A 74 -6.14 5.62 -1.53
N LEU A 75 -5.54 4.64 -0.84
CA LEU A 75 -4.13 4.29 -0.98
C LEU A 75 -3.95 3.26 -2.09
N GLN A 76 -3.39 3.69 -3.22
CA GLN A 76 -3.08 2.82 -4.34
C GLN A 76 -1.62 2.39 -4.24
N ILE A 77 -1.39 1.11 -3.97
CA ILE A 77 -0.05 0.51 -3.86
C ILE A 77 0.19 -0.30 -5.12
N GLU A 78 1.20 0.10 -5.90
CA GLU A 78 1.63 -0.58 -7.11
C GLU A 78 3.01 -1.22 -6.90
N LEU A 79 3.12 -2.52 -7.20
CA LEU A 79 4.37 -3.24 -7.20
C LEU A 79 4.89 -3.35 -8.64
N THR A 80 6.18 -3.10 -8.80
CA THR A 80 6.86 -3.36 -10.08
C THR A 80 6.93 -4.85 -10.39
N LYS A 81 7.03 -5.20 -11.68
CA LYS A 81 7.14 -6.60 -12.14
C LYS A 81 8.32 -7.35 -11.52
N ASP A 82 9.39 -6.62 -11.19
CA ASP A 82 10.59 -7.16 -10.59
C ASP A 82 10.49 -7.32 -9.06
N GLU A 83 9.32 -7.02 -8.46
CA GLU A 83 9.05 -7.03 -7.01
C GLU A 83 10.09 -6.25 -6.18
N SER A 84 10.82 -5.36 -6.87
CA SER A 84 12.00 -4.67 -6.35
C SER A 84 11.68 -3.26 -5.89
N ALA A 85 10.59 -2.67 -6.34
CA ALA A 85 10.14 -1.34 -5.92
C ALA A 85 8.63 -1.31 -5.74
N VAL A 86 8.21 -0.60 -4.69
CA VAL A 86 6.81 -0.33 -4.38
C VAL A 86 6.56 1.16 -4.51
N TYR A 87 5.55 1.50 -5.30
CA TYR A 87 5.06 2.85 -5.47
C TYR A 87 3.74 3.01 -4.72
N LEU A 88 3.64 4.12 -4.00
CA LEU A 88 2.40 4.55 -3.35
C LEU A 88 1.87 5.76 -4.10
N ASN A 89 0.60 5.71 -4.44
CA ASN A 89 -0.16 6.84 -4.94
C ASN A 89 -1.31 7.12 -3.96
N ILE A 90 -1.38 8.36 -3.49
CA ILE A 90 -2.42 8.80 -2.55
C ILE A 90 -3.45 9.59 -3.34
N VAL A 91 -4.69 9.09 -3.35
CA VAL A 91 -5.84 9.79 -3.92
C VAL A 91 -6.65 10.37 -2.76
N PRO A 92 -6.66 11.71 -2.57
CA PRO A 92 -7.46 12.33 -1.53
C PRO A 92 -8.96 12.13 -1.79
N PRO A 93 -9.77 11.93 -0.74
CA PRO A 93 -11.22 11.89 -0.86
C PRO A 93 -11.75 13.29 -1.20
N LYS A 94 -13.00 13.38 -1.67
CA LYS A 94 -13.65 14.67 -1.97
C LYS A 94 -13.88 15.53 -0.72
N ILE A 95 -13.95 14.90 0.45
CA ILE A 95 -14.16 15.53 1.76
C ILE A 95 -12.94 15.21 2.64
N GLU A 96 -12.06 16.19 2.85
CA GLU A 96 -10.89 16.08 3.75
C GLU A 96 -11.33 16.30 5.21
N GLU A 97 -11.89 15.28 5.88
CA GLU A 97 -12.22 15.35 7.33
C GLU A 97 -11.08 14.86 8.23
N GLU A 98 -10.39 13.77 7.85
CA GLU A 98 -9.27 13.21 8.63
C GLU A 98 -7.91 13.45 7.97
N PRO A 99 -6.85 13.75 8.72
CA PRO A 99 -5.49 13.78 8.20
C PRO A 99 -4.97 12.35 7.98
N LEU A 100 -4.28 12.13 6.86
CA LEU A 100 -3.60 10.86 6.60
C LEU A 100 -2.44 10.66 7.61
N THR A 101 -2.55 9.64 8.47
CA THR A 101 -1.50 9.25 9.40
C THR A 101 -0.54 8.21 8.82
N GLU A 102 0.72 8.26 9.23
CA GLU A 102 1.77 7.30 8.85
C GLU A 102 1.35 5.86 9.18
N GLU A 103 0.74 5.65 10.35
CA GLU A 103 0.27 4.35 10.82
C GLU A 103 -0.70 3.69 9.85
N ARG A 104 -1.55 4.49 9.19
CA ARG A 104 -2.53 4.02 8.21
C ARG A 104 -1.87 3.54 6.92
N ILE A 105 -0.82 4.22 6.49
CA ILE A 105 0.01 3.80 5.36
C ILE A 105 0.74 2.49 5.70
N PHE A 106 1.32 2.38 6.90
CA PHE A 106 1.98 1.15 7.33
C PHE A 106 1.01 -0.03 7.44
N ALA A 107 -0.23 0.19 7.88
CA ALA A 107 -1.27 -0.84 7.91
C ALA A 107 -1.59 -1.34 6.48
N ALA A 108 -1.81 -0.42 5.54
CA ALA A 108 -2.07 -0.76 4.14
C ALA A 108 -0.90 -1.52 3.49
N LEU A 109 0.35 -1.16 3.82
CA LEU A 109 1.54 -1.87 3.34
C LEU A 109 1.65 -3.28 3.92
N LYS A 110 1.32 -3.47 5.20
CA LYS A 110 1.31 -4.79 5.84
C LYS A 110 0.26 -5.70 5.24
N GLU A 111 -0.93 -5.19 4.90
CA GLU A 111 -1.97 -5.97 4.20
C GLU A 111 -1.51 -6.44 2.82
N LYS A 112 -0.66 -5.66 2.15
CA LYS A 112 -0.04 -6.03 0.86
C LYS A 112 1.19 -6.94 1.01
N GLY A 113 1.59 -7.30 2.23
CA GLY A 113 2.72 -8.18 2.50
C GLY A 113 4.10 -7.50 2.44
N ILE A 114 4.15 -6.16 2.49
CA ILE A 114 5.40 -5.39 2.47
C ILE A 114 5.84 -5.14 3.92
N TYR A 115 6.79 -5.92 4.40
CA TYR A 115 7.29 -5.85 5.78
C TYR A 115 8.67 -5.22 5.92
N GLN A 116 9.45 -5.17 4.84
CA GLN A 116 10.86 -4.77 4.87
C GLN A 116 11.19 -3.85 3.70
N GLY A 117 12.22 -3.02 3.87
CA GLY A 117 12.68 -2.11 2.82
C GLY A 117 11.85 -0.84 2.67
N VAL A 118 11.01 -0.52 3.65
CA VAL A 118 10.21 0.71 3.66
C VAL A 118 11.09 1.92 3.98
N LEU A 119 10.96 2.96 3.18
CA LEU A 119 11.66 4.24 3.31
C LEU A 119 10.76 5.21 4.09
N GLU A 120 10.85 5.16 5.42
CA GLU A 120 10.03 5.98 6.33
C GLU A 120 10.17 7.48 6.03
N GLU A 121 11.38 7.93 5.67
CA GLU A 121 11.66 9.33 5.30
C GLU A 121 10.83 9.80 4.09
N ASN A 122 10.60 8.91 3.12
CA ASN A 122 9.82 9.24 1.93
C ASN A 122 8.34 9.36 2.27
N ILE A 123 7.84 8.50 3.16
CA ILE A 123 6.45 8.55 3.64
C ILE A 123 6.20 9.86 4.39
N GLN A 124 7.10 10.23 5.30
CA GLN A 124 7.00 11.46 6.08
C GLN A 124 7.02 12.71 5.19
N LYS A 125 7.87 12.73 4.16
CA LYS A 125 7.88 13.80 3.14
C LYS A 125 6.58 13.85 2.35
N MET A 126 6.08 12.70 1.92
CA MET A 126 4.82 12.61 1.15
C MET A 126 3.63 13.20 1.92
N ILE A 127 3.55 12.94 3.23
CA ILE A 127 2.53 13.52 4.11
C ILE A 127 2.76 15.02 4.34
N SER A 128 4.00 15.42 4.62
CA SER A 128 4.36 16.82 4.92
C SER A 128 4.15 17.74 3.73
N GLU A 129 4.53 17.28 2.53
CA GLU A 129 4.42 18.02 1.27
C GLU A 129 3.06 17.81 0.59
N LYS A 130 2.20 16.92 1.12
CA LYS A 130 0.89 16.54 0.55
C LYS A 130 0.98 16.20 -0.94
N ILE A 131 1.92 15.34 -1.29
CA ILE A 131 2.12 14.89 -2.67
C ILE A 131 1.00 13.90 -3.02
N TYR A 132 -0.01 14.41 -3.74
CA TYR A 132 -1.17 13.65 -4.19
C TYR A 132 -1.09 13.37 -5.68
N TYR A 133 -1.69 12.26 -6.13
CA TYR A 133 -1.74 11.82 -7.53
C TYR A 133 -0.38 11.51 -8.19
N GLU A 134 0.73 11.56 -7.45
CA GLU A 134 2.06 11.22 -7.93
C GLU A 134 2.57 9.91 -7.30
N PRO A 135 2.97 8.91 -8.11
CA PRO A 135 3.50 7.67 -7.60
C PRO A 135 4.88 7.90 -6.98
N THR A 136 4.96 7.81 -5.65
CA THR A 136 6.22 7.97 -4.89
C THR A 136 6.75 6.59 -4.49
N MET A 137 8.05 6.37 -4.70
CA MET A 137 8.70 5.15 -4.26
C MET A 137 8.83 5.15 -2.72
N ILE A 138 8.14 4.21 -2.08
CA ILE A 138 8.08 4.11 -0.61
C ILE A 138 8.79 2.88 -0.06
N ALA A 139 9.07 1.86 -0.89
CA ALA A 139 9.85 0.71 -0.48
C ALA A 139 10.71 0.17 -1.63
N CYS A 140 11.89 -0.33 -1.28
CA CYS A 140 12.83 -0.94 -2.22
C CYS A 140 13.28 -2.32 -1.69
N GLY A 141 13.26 -3.31 -2.56
CA GLY A 141 13.76 -4.65 -2.32
C GLY A 141 15.28 -4.64 -2.16
N ARG A 142 15.78 -5.48 -1.24
CA ARG A 142 17.23 -5.65 -1.10
C ARG A 142 17.74 -6.53 -2.23
N ILE A 143 18.71 -6.01 -2.98
CA ILE A 143 19.47 -6.78 -3.97
C ILE A 143 20.25 -7.87 -3.22
N PRO A 144 20.18 -9.15 -3.64
CA PRO A 144 21.00 -10.20 -3.04
C PRO A 144 22.47 -9.88 -3.28
N VAL A 145 23.25 -9.77 -2.19
CA VAL A 145 24.70 -9.66 -2.26
C VAL A 145 25.30 -11.04 -2.48
N ASN A 146 26.23 -11.15 -3.43
CA ASN A 146 26.99 -12.39 -3.64
C ASN A 146 27.64 -12.84 -2.32
N GLY A 147 27.39 -14.10 -1.94
CA GLY A 147 28.05 -14.72 -0.80
C GLY A 147 29.56 -14.80 -1.02
N LYS A 148 30.34 -14.77 0.07
CA LYS A 148 31.76 -15.11 0.01
C LYS A 148 31.91 -16.63 -0.07
N ASP A 149 32.75 -17.13 -0.96
CA ASP A 149 33.10 -18.55 -1.03
C ASP A 149 33.54 -19.05 0.36
N GLY A 150 32.93 -20.17 0.79
CA GLY A 150 33.26 -20.80 2.07
C GLY A 150 34.63 -21.45 1.99
N TYR A 151 35.56 -21.03 2.84
CA TYR A 151 36.83 -21.71 3.03
C TYR A 151 36.77 -22.58 4.29
N ALA A 152 37.26 -23.81 4.20
CA ALA A 152 37.34 -24.71 5.35
C ALA A 152 38.57 -24.34 6.20
N GLU A 153 38.34 -23.82 7.42
CA GLU A 153 39.40 -23.70 8.41
C GLU A 153 39.61 -25.05 9.12
N ILE A 154 40.79 -25.64 8.96
CA ILE A 154 41.17 -26.86 9.67
C ILE A 154 41.65 -26.46 11.08
N LEU A 155 40.75 -26.57 12.07
CA LEU A 155 41.03 -26.27 13.49
C LEU A 155 41.69 -27.43 14.27
N PHE A 156 42.02 -28.54 13.60
CA PHE A 156 42.67 -29.67 14.24
C PHE A 156 44.19 -29.55 14.16
N LEU A 157 44.80 -29.00 15.21
CA LEU A 157 46.23 -29.17 15.46
C LEU A 157 46.46 -30.60 15.99
N PRO A 158 47.21 -31.47 15.28
CA PRO A 158 47.66 -32.71 15.88
C PRO A 158 48.61 -32.38 17.04
N LYS A 159 48.32 -32.88 18.23
CA LYS A 159 49.25 -32.80 19.36
C LYS A 159 50.56 -33.46 18.93
N ARG A 160 51.63 -32.66 18.80
CA ARG A 160 52.99 -33.16 18.60
C ARG A 160 53.39 -34.01 19.81
N THR A 161 53.31 -35.32 19.68
CA THR A 161 54.17 -36.25 20.41
C THR A 161 55.52 -36.24 19.70
N GLY A 162 56.53 -35.70 20.37
CA GLY A 162 57.86 -35.49 19.80
C GLY A 162 58.66 -36.77 19.63
N LEU A 163 59.62 -36.74 18.70
CA LEU A 163 60.98 -37.28 18.90
C LEU A 163 61.88 -36.99 17.67
N LEU A 164 62.91 -36.18 17.97
CA LEU A 164 64.32 -36.21 17.56
C LEU A 164 64.79 -36.07 16.08
N ARG A 165 65.88 -35.26 16.01
CA ARG A 165 67.09 -35.35 15.16
C ARG A 165 66.95 -34.96 13.70
N GLU A 166 67.91 -34.32 13.06
CA GLU A 166 69.14 -33.58 13.39
C GLU A 166 69.55 -32.91 12.06
N ALA A 167 70.32 -31.82 12.15
CA ALA A 167 71.26 -31.29 11.16
C ALA A 167 70.96 -31.41 9.64
N SER A 168 70.92 -30.26 8.94
CA SER A 168 72.13 -29.70 8.32
C SER A 168 71.81 -28.54 7.37
N SER A 169 72.72 -27.58 7.41
CA SER A 169 72.88 -26.42 6.54
C SER A 169 72.83 -26.72 5.04
N THR A 170 72.20 -25.85 4.25
CA THR A 170 72.93 -25.17 3.15
C THR A 170 72.25 -23.89 2.69
N SER A 171 73.06 -22.84 2.67
CA SER A 171 72.87 -21.52 2.08
C SER A 171 72.63 -21.55 0.57
N GLY A 172 71.78 -20.65 0.07
CA GLY A 172 71.67 -20.38 -1.36
C GLY A 172 70.87 -19.12 -1.68
N LYS A 173 71.49 -17.95 -1.51
CA LYS A 173 70.98 -16.69 -2.10
C LYS A 173 71.04 -16.82 -3.63
N SER A 174 69.93 -16.58 -4.33
CA SER A 174 69.98 -16.17 -5.74
C SER A 174 69.07 -14.97 -5.99
N ARG A 175 69.71 -13.83 -6.18
CA ARG A 175 69.14 -12.59 -6.73
C ARG A 175 68.51 -12.91 -8.10
N CYS A 176 67.23 -12.59 -8.28
CA CYS A 176 66.65 -12.51 -9.62
C CYS A 176 66.74 -11.06 -10.11
N SER A 177 67.81 -10.76 -10.84
CA SER A 177 67.90 -9.59 -11.70
C SER A 177 67.98 -10.08 -13.13
N ARG A 178 66.93 -9.88 -13.94
CA ARG A 178 67.06 -9.80 -15.39
C ARG A 178 66.13 -8.72 -15.94
N LYS A 179 66.77 -7.60 -16.28
CA LYS A 179 66.34 -6.71 -17.36
C LYS A 179 66.25 -7.52 -18.66
N SER A 180 65.16 -7.36 -19.40
CA SER A 180 65.10 -7.68 -20.83
C SER A 180 64.82 -6.39 -21.57
N ARG A 181 65.88 -5.80 -22.12
CA ARG A 181 65.85 -4.85 -23.23
C ARG A 181 65.75 -5.66 -24.53
N GLN A 182 64.82 -5.30 -25.40
CA GLN A 182 64.84 -5.44 -26.86
C GLN A 182 63.57 -4.71 -27.34
N GLY A 183 63.57 -3.66 -28.18
CA GLY A 183 64.56 -3.19 -29.14
C GLY A 183 64.24 -3.73 -30.54
N MET A 184 63.87 -2.83 -31.46
CA MET A 184 63.65 -2.97 -32.92
C MET A 184 62.27 -3.54 -33.34
N ASN A 185 61.52 -2.96 -34.28
CA ASN A 185 61.81 -2.02 -35.39
C ASN A 185 60.78 -0.88 -35.45
#